data_AF-A0A7J7LN38-F1
#
_entry.id   AF-A0A7J7LN38-F1
#
_cell.length_a   1.000
_cell.length_b   1.000
_cell.length_c   1.000
_cell.angle_alpha   90.00
_cell.angle_beta   90.00
_cell.angle_gamma   90.00
#
_symmetry.space_group_name_H-M   'P 1'
#
loop_
_entity.id
_entity.type
_entity.pdbx_description
1 polymer ?
#
loop_
_entity_poly.entity_id
_entity_poly.type
_entity_poly.pdbx_seq_one_letter_code
_entity_poly.pdbx_strand_id
1 'polypeptide(L)' 'QRAKYNAWTWLLRRTEGGYNAETHTFHLPPEEWDALIKINENVTTFRKCSLPHEDLMEAIFENIVATSKYATC' A
#
# COMPACT_ATOMS: atom_id res chain seq x y z
N GLN A 1 2.05 6.08 9.19
CA GLN A 1 2.33 6.07 7.74
C GLN A 1 2.82 4.69 7.26
N ARG A 2 3.77 4.02 7.94
CA ARG A 2 4.20 2.64 7.61
C ARG A 2 3.09 1.58 7.60
N ALA A 3 2.15 1.62 8.55
CA ALA A 3 1.02 0.67 8.58
C ALA A 3 0.08 0.81 7.37
N LYS A 4 -0.10 2.04 6.85
CA LYS A 4 -0.87 2.28 5.62
C LYS A 4 -0.14 1.70 4.41
N TYR A 5 1.17 1.93 4.29
CA TYR A 5 1.99 1.36 3.21
C TYR A 5 1.99 -0.18 3.24
N ASN A 6 2.11 -0.79 4.42
CA ASN A 6 2.03 -2.25 4.56
C ASN A 6 0.65 -2.80 4.19
N ALA A 7 -0.43 -2.11 4.56
CA ALA A 7 -1.78 -2.51 4.16
C ALA A 7 -2.01 -2.35 2.65
N TRP A 8 -1.43 -1.31 2.04
CA TRP A 8 -1.48 -1.05 0.60
C TRP A 8 -0.69 -2.10 -0.20
N THR A 9 0.56 -2.37 0.16
CA THR A 9 1.38 -3.43 -0.49
C THR A 9 0.75 -4.81 -0.31
N TRP A 10 0.14 -5.09 0.85
CA TRP A 10 -0.64 -6.32 1.06
C TRP A 10 -1.84 -6.40 0.12
N LEU A 11 -2.55 -5.28 -0.09
CA LEU A 11 -3.66 -5.22 -1.04
C LEU A 11 -3.17 -5.47 -2.47
N LEU A 12 -2.12 -4.76 -2.89
CA LEU A 12 -1.51 -4.86 -4.22
C LEU A 12 -1.12 -6.31 -4.55
N ARG A 13 -0.52 -7.03 -3.59
CA ARG A 13 -0.18 -8.45 -3.74
C ARG A 13 -1.40 -9.38 -3.82
N ARG A 14 -2.51 -9.01 -3.18
CA ARG A 14 -3.75 -9.81 -3.22
C ARG A 14 -4.59 -9.54 -4.44
N THR A 15 -4.54 -8.31 -4.95
CA THR A 15 -5.35 -7.83 -6.06
C THR A 15 -4.45 -7.74 -7.28
N GLU A 16 -4.07 -8.90 -7.82
CA GLU A 16 -3.32 -9.00 -9.06
C GLU A 16 -4.16 -8.39 -10.21
N GLY A 17 -3.98 -7.09 -10.47
CA GLY A 17 -4.64 -6.36 -11.55
C GLY A 17 -5.81 -5.45 -11.17
N GLY A 18 -6.18 -5.37 -9.89
CA GLY A 18 -7.24 -4.45 -9.41
C GLY A 18 -6.76 -3.02 -9.14
N TYR A 19 -5.45 -2.77 -9.27
CA TYR A 19 -4.84 -1.49 -8.96
C TYR A 19 -4.70 -0.61 -10.20
N ASN A 20 -5.19 0.63 -10.10
CA ASN A 20 -4.98 1.66 -11.12
C ASN A 20 -3.87 2.61 -10.66
N ALA A 21 -2.73 2.56 -11.35
CA ALA A 21 -1.56 3.39 -11.09
C ALA A 21 -1.75 4.86 -11.47
N GLU A 22 -2.69 5.20 -12.37
CA GLU A 22 -2.95 6.60 -12.76
C GLU A 22 -3.74 7.36 -11.69
N THR A 23 -4.69 6.67 -11.03
CA THR A 23 -5.56 7.26 -10.01
C THR A 23 -5.15 6.88 -8.59
N HIS A 24 -4.16 6.00 -8.43
CA HIS A 24 -3.73 5.41 -7.17
C HIS A 24 -4.90 4.83 -6.35
N THR A 25 -5.83 4.15 -7.05
CA THR A 25 -7.03 3.55 -6.47
C THR A 25 -7.14 2.07 -6.82
N PHE A 26 -7.82 1.32 -5.95
CA PHE A 26 -8.18 -0.05 -6.23
C PHE A 26 -9.62 -0.11 -6.74
N HIS A 27 -9.79 -0.60 -7.96
CA HIS A 27 -11.10 -0.92 -8.53
C HIS A 27 -11.42 -2.39 -8.28
N LEU A 28 -11.91 -2.64 -7.07
CA LEU A 28 -12.38 -3.96 -6.65
C LEU A 28 -13.88 -3.93 -6.46
N PRO A 29 -14.58 -5.04 -6.73
CA PRO A 29 -16.00 -5.15 -6.42
C PRO A 29 -16.23 -5.02 -4.90
N PRO A 30 -17.42 -4.55 -4.48
CA PRO A 30 -17.75 -4.38 -3.06
C PRO A 30 -17.57 -5.65 -2.23
N GLU A 31 -17.84 -6.82 -2.81
CA GLU A 31 -17.71 -8.12 -2.16
C GLU A 31 -16.25 -8.45 -1.81
N GLU A 32 -15.32 -8.16 -2.72
CA GLU A 32 -13.89 -8.32 -2.47
C GLU A 32 -13.40 -7.34 -1.41
N TRP A 33 -13.86 -6.09 -1.44
CA TRP A 33 -13.57 -5.13 -0.37
C TRP A 33 -13.99 -5.66 0.98
N ASP A 34 -15.22 -6.15 1.13
CA ASP A 34 -15.72 -6.65 2.40
C ASP A 34 -14.95 -7.90 2.87
N ALA A 35 -14.49 -8.75 1.95
CA ALA A 35 -13.61 -9.88 2.26
C ALA A 35 -12.21 -9.42 2.73
N LEU A 36 -11.62 -8.42 2.08
CA LEU A 36 -10.31 -7.86 2.44
C LEU A 36 -10.37 -7.09 3.77
N ILE A 37 -11.45 -6.35 4.02
CA ILE A 37 -11.69 -5.59 5.26
C ILE A 37 -11.80 -6.52 6.47
N LYS A 38 -12.45 -7.69 6.31
CA LYS A 38 -12.49 -8.72 7.36
C LYS A 38 -11.12 -9.25 7.75
N ILE A 39 -10.16 -9.25 6.83
CA ILE A 39 -8.80 -9.75 7.06
C ILE A 39 -7.91 -8.64 7.61
N ASN A 40 -8.04 -7.42 7.10
CA ASN A 40 -7.26 -6.27 7.52
C ASN A 40 -8.10 -5.00 7.45
N GLU A 41 -8.63 -4.56 8.60
CA GLU A 41 -9.48 -3.37 8.68
C GLU A 41 -8.80 -2.08 8.17
N ASN A 42 -7.47 -2.02 8.17
CA ASN A 42 -6.72 -0.86 7.71
C ASN A 42 -6.93 -0.59 6.21
N VAL A 43 -7.39 -1.59 5.45
CA VAL A 43 -7.67 -1.45 4.02
C VAL A 43 -8.94 -0.64 3.73
N THR A 44 -9.84 -0.51 4.71
CA THR A 44 -11.04 0.35 4.61
C THR A 44 -10.70 1.78 4.24
N THR A 45 -9.53 2.27 4.67
CA THR A 45 -9.05 3.62 4.36
C THR A 45 -8.82 3.81 2.86
N PHE A 46 -8.44 2.75 2.14
CA PHE A 46 -8.20 2.78 0.69
C PHE A 46 -9.46 2.64 -0.16
N ARG A 47 -10.60 2.29 0.45
CA ARG A 47 -11.89 2.21 -0.24
C ARG A 47 -12.42 3.60 -0.64
N LYS A 48 -12.08 4.64 0.12
CA LYS A 48 -12.59 6.01 -0.07
C LYS A 48 -11.51 7.03 -0.40
N CYS A 49 -10.25 6.74 -0.11
CA CYS A 49 -9.13 7.64 -0.36
C CYS A 49 -8.06 6.92 -1.18
N SER A 50 -7.58 7.57 -2.25
CA SER A 50 -6.35 7.18 -2.93
C SER A 50 -5.16 7.37 -1.99
N LEU A 51 -4.08 6.61 -2.21
CA LEU A 51 -2.83 6.82 -1.48
C LEU A 51 -2.15 8.07 -2.06
N PRO A 52 -2.05 9.20 -1.32
CA PRO A 52 -1.36 10.36 -1.83
C PRO A 52 0.14 10.09 -1.77
N HIS A 53 0.84 10.34 -2.88
CA HIS A 53 2.30 10.22 -2.97
C HIS A 53 2.82 8.81 -2.69
N GLU A 54 2.31 7.82 -3.43
CA GLU A 54 2.79 6.43 -3.40
C GLU A 54 4.30 6.34 -3.65
N ASP A 55 4.78 7.05 -4.66
CA ASP A 55 6.18 7.17 -5.06
C ASP A 55 7.08 7.61 -3.90
N LEU A 56 6.64 8.58 -3.11
CA LEU A 56 7.33 9.00 -1.89
C LEU A 56 7.25 7.95 -0.79
N MET A 57 6.13 7.25 -0.64
CA MET A 57 5.96 6.21 0.38
C MET A 57 6.81 4.97 0.05
N GLU A 58 6.86 4.55 -1.21
CA GLU A 58 7.73 3.48 -1.72
C GLU A 58 9.20 3.89 -1.54
N ALA A 59 9.60 5.08 -1.99
CA ALA A 59 10.95 5.58 -1.79
C ALA A 59 11.33 5.66 -0.31
N ILE A 60 10.43 6.09 0.58
CA ILE A 60 10.70 6.16 2.02
C ILE A 60 10.72 4.76 2.64
N PHE A 61 9.78 3.88 2.34
CA PHE A 61 9.65 2.60 3.05
C PHE A 61 10.46 1.46 2.43
N GLU A 62 10.69 1.46 1.12
CA GLU A 62 11.55 0.50 0.43
C GLU A 62 13.03 0.91 0.43
N ASN A 63 13.39 2.21 0.30
CA ASN A 63 14.81 2.61 0.42
C ASN A 63 15.34 2.66 1.86
N ILE A 64 14.51 2.52 2.91
CA ILE A 64 15.04 2.44 4.28
C ILE A 64 15.89 1.17 4.53
N VAL A 65 15.86 0.15 3.65
CA VAL A 65 16.78 -1.00 3.76
C VAL A 65 18.20 -0.70 3.24
N ALA A 66 18.44 0.45 2.59
CA ALA A 66 19.78 0.81 2.08
C ALA A 66 20.56 1.82 2.94
N THR A 67 20.24 1.98 4.25
CA THR A 67 21.05 2.82 5.14
C THR A 67 21.82 1.99 6.19
N SER A 68 22.57 1.00 5.71
CA SER A 68 23.71 0.44 6.46
C SER A 68 24.92 0.29 5.55
N LYS A 69 25.35 1.39 4.91
CA LYS A 69 26.64 1.44 4.20
C LYS A 69 27.52 2.63 4.55
N TYR A 70 27.30 3.27 5.69
CA TYR A 70 28.28 4.21 6.26
C TYR A 70 28.37 4.06 7.78
N ALA A 71 28.86 2.89 8.22
CA ALA A 71 29.56 2.79 9.50
C ALA A 71 30.99 2.35 9.19
N THR A 72 31.74 3.25 8.56
CA THR A 72 33.21 3.25 8.68
C THR A 72 33.57 4.31 9.69
N CYS A 73 33.88 3.86 10.90
CA CYS A 73 34.88 4.43 11.79
C CYS A 73 35.53 3.25 12.52
#